data_AF-A0A9X3E243-F1
#
_entry.id   AF-A0A9X3E243-F1
#
_cell.length_a   1.000
_cell.length_b   1.000
_cell.length_c   1.000
_cell.angle_alpha   90.00
_cell.angle_beta   90.00
_cell.angle_gamma   90.00
#
_symmetry.space_group_name_H-M   'P 1'
#
loop_
_entity.id
_entity.type
_entity.pdbx_description
1 polymer ?
#
loop_
_entity_poly.entity_id
_entity_poly.type
_entity_poly.pdbx_seq_one_letter_code
_entity_poly.pdbx_strand_id
1 'polypeptide(L)'
;MKKSITSIFSLCLISGLLVACGGGGGGDNVSSSGNSGNSGAGTQAITESCSTPDSGKTYLVSTNGCLIKTSSTTQTGVCTSTTTIKLLTGTGLTKDKVISEGASFSAGSNLSINGVSYKCV
;
A
#
# COMPACT_ATOMS: atom_id res chain seq x y z
N MET A 1 -36.05 -15.95 -35.21
CA MET A 1 -36.10 -17.33 -34.68
C MET A 1 -35.00 -17.45 -33.62
N LYS A 2 -35.36 -17.52 -32.34
CA LYS A 2 -35.10 -18.67 -31.42
C LYS A 2 -33.59 -18.98 -31.30
N LYS A 3 -32.91 -18.82 -30.15
CA LYS A 3 -33.28 -19.31 -28.81
C LYS A 3 -32.42 -18.68 -27.72
N SER A 4 -33.10 -18.28 -26.64
CA SER A 4 -32.58 -18.11 -25.29
C SER A 4 -32.16 -19.48 -24.71
N ILE A 5 -31.06 -19.52 -23.95
CA ILE A 5 -30.74 -20.64 -23.05
C ILE A 5 -30.35 -20.03 -21.70
N THR A 6 -31.37 -19.90 -20.87
CA THR A 6 -31.32 -19.85 -19.42
C THR A 6 -30.65 -21.11 -18.87
N SER A 7 -29.66 -20.97 -17.99
CA SER A 7 -29.24 -22.06 -17.10
C SER A 7 -29.48 -21.64 -15.66
N ILE A 8 -30.49 -22.28 -15.08
CA ILE A 8 -30.92 -22.26 -13.68
C ILE A 8 -30.39 -23.54 -13.04
N PHE A 9 -29.96 -23.45 -11.78
CA PHE A 9 -29.98 -24.46 -10.70
C PHE A 9 -28.70 -24.36 -9.85
N SER A 10 -28.79 -23.71 -8.69
CA SER A 10 -28.80 -24.47 -7.43
C SER A 10 -29.16 -23.54 -6.27
N LEU A 11 -30.34 -23.79 -5.70
CA LEU A 11 -30.83 -23.26 -4.43
C LEU A 11 -30.35 -24.18 -3.31
N CYS A 12 -29.78 -23.62 -2.23
CA CYS A 12 -30.06 -23.96 -0.82
C CYS A 12 -29.00 -23.26 0.07
N LEU A 13 -29.41 -22.26 0.85
CA LEU A 13 -29.85 -22.42 2.25
C LEU A 13 -28.69 -22.75 3.20
N ILE A 14 -28.00 -21.73 3.70
CA ILE A 14 -27.59 -21.71 5.12
C ILE A 14 -27.73 -20.26 5.63
N SER A 15 -28.81 -20.04 6.38
CA SER A 15 -28.95 -18.92 7.30
C SER A 15 -27.86 -19.02 8.36
N GLY A 16 -27.04 -17.98 8.46
CA GLY A 16 -26.07 -17.81 9.53
C GLY A 16 -25.99 -16.34 9.90
N LEU A 17 -26.86 -15.94 10.82
CA LEU A 17 -26.75 -14.70 11.58
C LEU A 17 -25.31 -14.53 12.09
N LEU A 18 -24.67 -13.43 11.73
CA LEU A 18 -23.92 -12.68 12.73
C LEU A 18 -24.18 -11.19 12.53
N VAL A 19 -25.10 -10.72 13.34
CA VAL A 19 -25.30 -9.34 13.71
C VAL A 19 -23.98 -8.77 14.25
N ALA A 20 -23.58 -7.62 13.73
CA ALA A 20 -22.81 -6.62 14.47
C ALA A 20 -23.12 -5.24 13.88
N CYS A 21 -24.38 -4.85 14.02
CA CYS A 21 -24.78 -3.45 14.02
C CYS A 21 -24.24 -2.84 15.32
N GLY A 22 -23.05 -2.24 15.24
CA GLY A 22 -22.47 -1.46 16.33
C GLY A 22 -23.09 -0.06 16.34
N GLY A 23 -24.22 0.08 17.01
CA GLY A 23 -24.72 1.38 17.45
C GLY A 23 -24.07 1.78 18.77
N GLY A 24 -23.69 3.05 18.91
CA GLY A 24 -23.43 3.63 20.23
C GLY A 24 -22.38 4.74 20.29
N GLY A 25 -22.85 5.99 20.26
CA GLY A 25 -22.49 7.00 21.28
C GLY A 25 -21.21 7.84 21.09
N GLY A 26 -21.35 9.15 21.38
CA GLY A 26 -20.27 10.05 21.78
C GLY A 26 -19.32 10.48 20.65
N GLY A 27 -19.22 11.73 20.24
CA GLY A 27 -19.29 12.92 21.08
C GLY A 27 -17.94 13.30 21.70
N ASP A 28 -16.78 12.89 21.18
CA ASP A 28 -15.50 13.43 21.66
C ASP A 28 -14.31 13.25 20.70
N ASN A 29 -13.38 14.19 20.87
CA ASN A 29 -12.25 14.52 20.00
C ASN A 29 -11.02 13.66 20.33
N VAL A 30 -10.36 13.11 19.29
CA VAL A 30 -8.90 12.77 19.18
C VAL A 30 -8.29 11.75 20.18
N SER A 31 -7.80 10.59 19.67
CA SER A 31 -6.41 10.06 19.80
C SER A 31 -6.32 8.51 19.77
N SER A 32 -5.67 8.01 18.72
CA SER A 32 -4.78 6.83 18.64
C SER A 32 -4.84 5.71 19.69
N SER A 33 -5.18 4.47 19.26
CA SER A 33 -4.34 3.28 19.50
C SER A 33 -4.96 1.98 18.94
N GLY A 34 -4.29 1.37 17.96
CA GLY A 34 -3.95 -0.05 18.01
C GLY A 34 -4.94 -1.10 17.48
N ASN A 35 -4.67 -1.54 16.25
CA ASN A 35 -4.72 -2.95 15.81
C ASN A 35 -6.10 -3.59 15.54
N SER A 36 -6.66 -3.26 14.38
CA SER A 36 -7.60 -4.11 13.67
C SER A 36 -6.98 -4.48 12.33
N GLY A 37 -6.50 -5.74 12.23
CA GLY A 37 -6.07 -6.32 10.97
C GLY A 37 -7.20 -6.22 9.94
N ASN A 38 -6.81 -5.93 8.69
CA ASN A 38 -7.66 -5.68 7.53
C ASN A 38 -8.12 -4.21 7.34
N SER A 39 -7.18 -3.33 7.02
CA SER A 39 -7.46 -2.11 6.26
C SER A 39 -6.49 -2.09 5.09
N GLY A 40 -7.01 -1.94 3.87
CA GLY A 40 -6.23 -2.00 2.64
C GLY A 40 -4.92 -1.22 2.79
N ALA A 41 -3.81 -1.85 2.40
CA ALA A 41 -2.44 -1.32 2.53
C ALA A 41 -2.24 0.12 2.00
N GLY A 42 -3.25 0.69 1.32
CA GLY A 42 -3.38 2.08 0.90
C GLY A 42 -3.42 3.14 2.03
N THR A 43 -4.00 2.84 3.19
CA THR A 43 -4.35 3.87 4.21
C THR A 43 -3.48 3.91 5.46
N GLN A 44 -2.66 2.88 5.72
CA GLN A 44 -1.74 2.89 6.86
C GLN A 44 -0.46 3.68 6.50
N ALA A 45 0.06 4.45 7.46
CA ALA A 45 1.29 5.20 7.29
C ALA A 45 2.50 4.27 7.17
N ILE A 46 3.29 4.46 6.12
CA ILE A 46 4.53 3.73 5.89
C ILE A 46 5.59 4.29 6.83
N THR A 47 6.00 3.47 7.80
CA THR A 47 7.02 3.82 8.82
C THR A 47 8.23 2.89 8.79
N GLU A 48 8.08 1.72 8.16
CA GLU A 48 9.14 0.74 7.96
C GLU A 48 10.22 1.26 7.01
N SER A 49 11.49 1.06 7.35
CA SER A 49 12.62 1.47 6.49
C SER A 49 12.90 0.41 5.42
N CYS A 50 13.29 0.83 4.22
CA CYS A 50 13.59 -0.12 3.15
C CYS A 50 14.81 -0.96 3.47
N SER A 51 14.79 -2.22 3.04
CA SER A 51 15.95 -3.10 3.12
C SER A 51 17.06 -2.60 2.19
N THR A 52 18.30 -2.63 2.67
CA THR A 52 19.45 -2.18 1.89
C THR A 52 20.58 -3.23 1.93
N PRO A 53 20.70 -4.11 0.92
CA PRO A 53 21.75 -5.13 0.91
C PRO A 53 23.16 -4.52 0.79
N ASP A 54 23.26 -3.34 0.16
CA ASP A 54 24.54 -2.67 -0.16
C ASP A 54 24.83 -1.48 0.78
N SER A 55 24.46 -1.58 2.06
CA SER A 55 24.71 -0.53 3.06
C SER A 55 24.22 0.88 2.63
N GLY A 56 22.99 0.96 2.13
CA GLY A 56 22.37 2.23 1.71
C GLY A 56 22.67 2.69 0.28
N LYS A 57 23.36 1.87 -0.55
CA LYS A 57 23.51 2.13 -1.99
C LYS A 57 22.29 1.69 -2.81
N THR A 58 21.68 0.56 -2.44
CA THR A 58 20.49 0.01 -3.10
C THR A 58 19.36 -0.10 -2.09
N TYR A 59 18.22 0.52 -2.37
CA TYR A 59 16.99 0.40 -1.57
C TYR A 59 16.01 -0.55 -2.25
N LEU A 60 15.65 -1.62 -1.54
CA LEU A 60 14.64 -2.57 -1.96
C LEU A 60 13.28 -2.05 -1.51
N VAL A 61 12.47 -1.65 -2.49
CA VAL A 61 11.15 -1.06 -2.27
C VAL A 61 10.09 -2.10 -2.59
N SER A 62 9.17 -2.31 -1.66
CA SER A 62 8.09 -3.28 -1.85
C SER A 62 6.81 -2.61 -2.34
N THR A 63 5.83 -3.42 -2.70
CA THR A 63 4.47 -2.94 -3.00
C THR A 63 3.71 -2.42 -1.78
N ASN A 64 4.14 -2.77 -0.56
CA ASN A 64 3.63 -2.15 0.68
C ASN A 64 4.28 -0.79 0.95
N GLY A 65 5.41 -0.54 0.30
CA GLY A 65 6.22 0.65 0.45
C GLY A 65 7.14 0.62 1.66
N CYS A 66 8.09 1.54 1.67
CA CYS A 66 9.06 1.70 2.75
C CYS A 66 9.71 3.09 2.72
N LEU A 67 10.30 3.48 3.84
CA LEU A 67 11.06 4.72 4.02
C LEU A 67 12.49 4.54 3.51
N ILE A 68 12.86 5.39 2.57
CA ILE A 68 14.22 5.59 2.08
C ILE A 68 14.82 6.74 2.88
N LYS A 69 15.76 6.43 3.77
CA LYS A 69 16.54 7.43 4.51
C LYS A 69 17.89 7.58 3.85
N THR A 70 18.03 8.63 3.05
CA THR A 70 19.35 9.06 2.53
C THR A 70 19.99 10.04 3.51
N SER A 71 21.28 10.31 3.36
CA SER A 71 22.01 11.26 4.22
C SER A 71 21.46 12.69 4.17
N SER A 72 20.69 13.04 3.13
CA SER A 72 20.16 14.38 2.90
C SER A 72 18.64 14.49 3.06
N THR A 73 17.90 13.42 2.79
CA THR A 73 16.43 13.45 2.77
C THR A 73 15.81 12.11 3.16
N THR A 74 14.60 12.16 3.71
CA THR A 74 13.75 10.98 3.88
C THR A 74 12.63 11.00 2.86
N GLN A 75 12.46 9.89 2.16
CA GLN A 75 11.41 9.69 1.16
C GLN A 75 10.64 8.43 1.48
N THR A 76 9.39 8.38 1.06
CA THR A 76 8.57 7.18 1.08
C THR A 76 8.46 6.64 -0.34
N GLY A 77 8.87 5.40 -0.55
CA GLY A 77 8.79 4.71 -1.83
C GLY A 77 7.73 3.63 -1.79
N VAL A 78 6.98 3.48 -2.89
CA VAL A 78 6.01 2.39 -3.11
C VAL A 78 6.18 1.84 -4.50
N CYS A 79 6.29 0.53 -4.65
CA CYS A 79 6.21 -0.10 -5.97
C CYS A 79 4.76 -0.29 -6.39
N THR A 80 4.39 0.30 -7.53
CA THR A 80 3.08 0.07 -8.16
C THR A 80 3.12 -1.12 -9.11
N SER A 81 4.32 -1.51 -9.55
CA SER A 81 4.59 -2.65 -10.43
C SER A 81 6.00 -3.16 -10.18
N THR A 82 6.40 -4.26 -10.82
CA THR A 82 7.76 -4.82 -10.71
C THR A 82 8.85 -3.90 -11.25
N THR A 83 8.49 -2.90 -12.06
CA THR A 83 9.40 -1.98 -12.74
C THR A 83 9.11 -0.50 -12.47
N THR A 84 8.01 -0.22 -11.78
CA THR A 84 7.51 1.13 -11.55
C THR A 84 7.45 1.41 -10.06
N ILE A 85 8.16 2.47 -9.67
CA ILE A 85 8.22 2.95 -8.30
C ILE A 85 7.67 4.38 -8.24
N LYS A 86 6.92 4.66 -7.18
CA LYS A 86 6.45 5.98 -6.78
C LYS A 86 7.27 6.45 -5.59
N LEU A 87 7.83 7.65 -5.68
CA LEU A 87 8.59 8.26 -4.59
C LEU A 87 7.95 9.58 -4.20
N LEU A 88 7.75 9.78 -2.90
CA LEU A 88 7.26 11.04 -2.34
C LEU A 88 8.11 11.42 -1.12
N THR A 89 8.66 12.62 -1.12
CA THR A 89 9.48 13.12 0.01
C THR A 89 8.63 13.28 1.26
N GLY A 90 9.12 12.79 2.39
CA GLY A 90 8.42 12.83 3.67
C GLY A 90 8.32 11.46 4.36
N THR A 91 7.81 11.48 5.58
CA THR A 91 7.59 10.32 6.45
C THR A 91 6.13 10.26 6.92
N GLY A 92 5.66 9.09 7.32
CA GLY A 92 4.27 8.93 7.77
C GLY A 92 3.26 9.05 6.63
N LEU A 93 3.73 8.89 5.39
CA LEU A 93 2.90 8.92 4.19
C LEU A 93 2.23 7.56 4.00
N THR A 94 0.97 7.57 3.59
CA THR A 94 0.25 6.34 3.26
C THR A 94 0.56 5.92 1.83
N LYS A 95 0.39 4.63 1.53
CA LYS A 95 0.61 4.11 0.18
C LYS A 95 -0.24 4.85 -0.87
N ASP A 96 -1.52 5.13 -0.58
CA ASP A 96 -2.40 5.84 -1.50
C ASP A 96 -1.90 7.26 -1.78
N LYS A 97 -1.42 7.95 -0.74
CA LYS A 97 -0.84 9.30 -0.90
C LYS A 97 0.42 9.28 -1.76
N VAL A 98 1.29 8.29 -1.57
CA VAL A 98 2.51 8.13 -2.40
C VAL A 98 2.15 7.76 -3.84
N ILE A 99 1.12 6.95 -4.08
CA ILE A 99 0.70 6.61 -5.44
C ILE A 99 0.07 7.82 -6.14
N SER A 100 -0.76 8.58 -5.42
CA SER A 100 -1.49 9.73 -5.94
C SER A 100 -0.61 10.95 -6.19
N GLU A 101 0.25 11.30 -5.22
CA GLU A 101 1.07 12.52 -5.26
C GLU A 101 2.55 12.26 -5.58
N GLY A 102 3.01 11.01 -5.46
CA GLY A 102 4.40 10.67 -5.69
C GLY A 102 4.80 10.72 -7.16
N ALA A 103 6.05 11.12 -7.37
CA ALA A 103 6.69 11.08 -8.67
C ALA A 103 6.87 9.62 -9.10
N SER A 104 6.46 9.32 -10.33
CA SER A 104 6.54 7.96 -10.90
C SER A 104 7.84 7.81 -11.66
N PHE A 105 8.57 6.77 -11.36
CA PHE A 105 9.80 6.41 -12.06
C PHE A 105 9.65 4.98 -12.58
N SER A 106 9.93 4.81 -13.87
CA SER A 106 9.96 3.51 -14.54
C SER A 106 11.39 3.27 -14.99
N ALA A 107 12.05 2.26 -14.43
CA ALA A 107 13.46 1.98 -14.75
C ALA A 107 13.76 0.47 -14.90
N GLY A 108 12.72 -0.35 -15.08
CA GLY A 108 12.92 -1.80 -15.08
C GLY A 108 13.40 -2.29 -13.71
N SER A 109 14.47 -3.09 -13.69
CA SER A 109 14.96 -3.77 -12.49
C SER A 109 15.82 -2.89 -11.56
N ASN A 110 16.25 -1.70 -11.99
CA ASN A 110 17.08 -0.80 -11.19
C ASN A 110 16.95 0.66 -11.64
N LEU A 111 16.40 1.51 -10.78
CA LEU A 111 16.38 2.97 -10.95
C LEU A 111 17.56 3.58 -10.20
N SER A 112 18.31 4.51 -10.79
CA SER A 112 19.35 5.25 -10.05
C SER A 112 19.04 6.75 -10.02
N ILE A 113 18.92 7.32 -8.81
CA ILE A 113 18.68 8.75 -8.58
C ILE A 113 19.73 9.24 -7.59
N ASN A 114 20.46 10.30 -7.93
CA ASN A 114 21.49 10.91 -7.08
C ASN A 114 22.54 9.91 -6.57
N GLY A 115 22.92 8.92 -7.39
CA GLY A 115 23.91 7.89 -7.03
C GLY A 115 23.39 6.79 -6.11
N VAL A 116 22.09 6.77 -5.82
CA VAL A 116 21.40 5.73 -5.06
C VAL A 116 20.53 4.90 -6.01
N SER A 117 20.60 3.59 -5.88
CA SER A 117 19.79 2.64 -6.63
C SER A 117 18.50 2.27 -5.88
N TYR A 118 17.41 2.08 -6.62
CA TYR A 118 16.11 1.64 -6.13
C TYR A 118 15.68 0.44 -6.94
N LYS A 119 15.21 -0.60 -6.26
CA LYS A 119 14.75 -1.83 -6.89
C LYS A 119 13.42 -2.25 -6.28
N CYS A 120 12.45 -2.54 -7.13
CA CYS A 120 11.21 -3.14 -6.69
C CYS A 120 11.41 -4.62 -6.36
N VAL A 121 10.90 -5.05 -5.20
CA VAL A 121 10.93 -6.44 -4.71
C VAL A 121 9.57 -6.92 -4.25
#